data_AF-A0AAJ2Q7T4-F1
#
_entry.id   AF-A0AAJ2Q7T4-F1
#
_cell.length_a   1.000
_cell.length_b   1.000
_cell.length_c   1.000
_cell.angle_alpha   90.00
_cell.angle_beta   90.00
_cell.angle_gamma   90.00
#
_symmetry.space_group_name_H-M   'P 1'
#
loop_
_entity.id
_entity.type
_entity.pdbx_description
1 polymer ?
#
loop_
_entity_poly.entity_id
_entity_poly.type
_entity_poly.pdbx_seq_one_letter_code
_entity_poly.pdbx_strand_id
1 'polypeptide(L)'
;MLSVTPKKSSLLTPDRWATIRRLVDWVDRANGRSPHEVSMRILKITEEKGEVADAYLGMTGQNEDATYNLDDVTDELCDVMLSAAVALVTVAGDTAEDLLAVQWEDIRRDSRGFVRCFLEITKHTGRAASAYIGMTGQNPRKGVTHTRAEVADRLCDVFVAAAVALASVADRDPEAILNDKIAKVAGRAQAVTA
;
A
#
# COMPACT_ATOMS: atom_id res chain seq x y z
N MET A 1 -15.23 -34.80 11.63
CA MET A 1 -14.31 -34.29 10.59
C MET A 1 -14.82 -32.92 10.17
N LEU A 2 -14.46 -31.87 10.91
CA LEU A 2 -14.82 -30.49 10.57
C LEU A 2 -13.94 -30.08 9.39
N SER A 3 -14.55 -29.98 8.21
CA SER A 3 -13.92 -29.34 7.05
C SER A 3 -13.76 -27.86 7.37
N VAL A 4 -12.59 -27.48 7.88
CA VAL A 4 -12.16 -26.08 7.87
C VAL A 4 -11.72 -25.81 6.44
N THR A 5 -12.68 -25.41 5.60
CA THR A 5 -12.34 -24.73 4.35
C THR A 5 -11.59 -23.47 4.78
N PRO A 6 -10.33 -23.24 4.36
CA PRO A 6 -9.67 -21.99 4.68
C PRO A 6 -10.50 -20.90 4.00
N LYS A 7 -11.17 -20.05 4.80
CA LYS A 7 -11.71 -18.80 4.27
C LYS A 7 -10.52 -18.08 3.66
N LYS A 8 -10.55 -17.85 2.34
CA LYS A 8 -9.75 -16.80 1.71
C LYS A 8 -10.24 -15.47 2.31
N SER A 9 -9.83 -15.17 3.53
CA SER A 9 -9.97 -13.83 4.09
C SER A 9 -8.89 -13.00 3.41
N SER A 10 -9.20 -12.50 2.22
CA SER A 10 -8.42 -11.43 1.62
C SER A 10 -8.68 -10.17 2.45
N LEU A 11 -7.63 -9.52 2.92
CA LEU A 11 -7.70 -8.20 3.57
C LEU A 11 -8.49 -7.17 2.75
N LEU A 12 -8.61 -7.38 1.44
CA LEU A 12 -9.48 -6.62 0.56
C LEU A 12 -10.63 -7.52 0.10
N THR A 13 -11.84 -7.26 0.59
CA THR A 13 -13.07 -7.86 0.09
C THR A 13 -13.48 -7.22 -1.26
N PRO A 14 -14.40 -7.82 -2.02
CA PRO A 14 -14.91 -7.21 -3.25
C PRO A 14 -15.42 -5.78 -3.08
N ASP A 15 -16.07 -5.47 -1.95
CA ASP A 15 -16.56 -4.12 -1.65
C ASP A 15 -15.42 -3.12 -1.39
N ARG A 16 -14.33 -3.56 -0.76
CA ARG A 16 -13.12 -2.73 -0.58
C ARG A 16 -12.45 -2.45 -1.92
N TRP A 17 -12.34 -3.45 -2.79
CA TRP A 17 -11.85 -3.24 -4.16
C TRP A 17 -12.71 -2.26 -4.95
N ALA A 18 -14.04 -2.38 -4.86
CA ALA A 18 -14.95 -1.41 -5.46
C ALA A 18 -14.71 0.01 -4.91
N THR A 19 -14.41 0.13 -3.61
CA THR A 19 -14.07 1.42 -2.99
C THR A 19 -12.74 1.97 -3.50
N ILE A 20 -11.69 1.14 -3.59
CA ILE A 20 -10.40 1.54 -4.14
C ILE A 20 -10.53 2.01 -5.60
N ARG A 21 -11.31 1.30 -6.43
CA ARG A 21 -11.59 1.74 -7.81
C ARG A 21 -12.25 3.13 -7.84
N ARG A 22 -13.23 3.39 -6.97
CA ARG A 22 -13.83 4.73 -6.83
C ARG A 22 -12.83 5.80 -6.39
N LEU A 23 -11.87 5.45 -5.51
CA LEU A 23 -10.79 6.36 -5.12
C LEU A 23 -9.86 6.66 -6.29
N VAL A 24 -9.52 5.66 -7.12
CA VAL A 24 -8.76 5.88 -8.35
C VAL A 24 -9.52 6.81 -9.29
N ASP A 25 -10.82 6.60 -9.49
CA ASP A 25 -11.64 7.48 -10.33
C ASP A 25 -11.66 8.92 -9.79
N TRP A 26 -11.68 9.09 -8.46
CA TRP A 26 -11.61 10.40 -7.82
C TRP A 26 -10.25 11.08 -8.07
N VAL A 27 -9.14 10.37 -7.87
CA VAL A 27 -7.79 10.90 -8.16
C VAL A 27 -7.61 11.19 -9.65
N ASP A 28 -8.16 10.34 -10.53
CA ASP A 28 -8.17 10.55 -11.98
C ASP A 28 -8.91 11.85 -12.38
N ARG A 29 -10.05 12.14 -11.74
CA ARG A 29 -10.79 13.39 -11.99
C ARG A 29 -10.03 14.61 -11.47
N ALA A 30 -9.38 14.50 -10.32
CA ALA A 30 -8.67 15.62 -9.71
C ALA A 30 -7.38 15.99 -10.47
N ASN A 31 -6.57 14.99 -10.80
CA ASN A 31 -5.20 15.22 -11.29
C ASN A 31 -4.98 14.71 -12.72
N GLY A 32 -5.80 13.78 -13.21
CA GLY A 32 -5.60 13.10 -14.49
C GLY A 32 -4.71 11.86 -14.40
N ARG A 33 -4.29 11.37 -15.58
CA ARG A 33 -3.50 10.12 -15.75
C ARG A 33 -2.25 10.29 -16.61
N SER A 34 -1.66 11.47 -16.61
CA SER A 34 -0.39 11.67 -17.31
C SER A 34 0.71 10.76 -16.73
N PRO A 35 1.80 10.47 -17.45
CA PRO A 35 2.93 9.74 -16.89
C PRO A 35 3.48 10.37 -15.60
N HIS A 36 3.41 11.71 -15.50
CA HIS A 36 3.76 12.42 -14.28
C HIS A 36 2.82 12.05 -13.13
N GLU A 37 1.50 12.07 -13.34
CA GLU A 37 0.53 11.72 -12.30
C GLU A 37 0.64 10.27 -11.84
N VAL A 38 0.91 9.33 -12.76
CA VAL A 38 1.18 7.93 -12.38
C VAL A 38 2.46 7.82 -11.56
N SER A 39 3.50 8.61 -11.90
CA SER A 39 4.72 8.70 -11.09
C SER A 39 4.41 9.23 -9.70
N MET A 40 3.58 10.27 -9.58
CA MET A 40 3.19 10.85 -8.30
C MET A 40 2.44 9.86 -7.40
N ARG A 41 1.58 9.01 -7.95
CA ARG A 41 0.91 7.93 -7.18
C ARG A 41 1.89 6.91 -6.62
N ILE A 42 2.95 6.59 -7.37
CA ILE A 42 4.01 5.68 -6.90
C ILE A 42 4.89 6.38 -5.85
N LEU A 43 5.18 7.67 -6.05
CA LEU A 43 5.97 8.46 -5.09
C LEU A 43 5.21 8.72 -3.79
N LYS A 44 3.88 8.84 -3.81
CA LYS A 44 3.03 8.97 -2.61
C LYS A 44 3.28 7.85 -1.59
N ILE A 45 3.56 6.64 -2.05
CA ILE A 45 3.95 5.51 -1.18
C ILE A 45 5.19 5.84 -0.32
N THR A 46 6.13 6.61 -0.87
CA THR A 46 7.34 7.02 -0.13
C THR A 46 7.00 8.02 0.98
N GLU A 47 6.05 8.92 0.73
CA GLU A 47 5.52 9.87 1.71
C GLU A 47 4.86 9.12 2.87
N GLU A 48 3.88 8.24 2.61
CA GLU A 48 3.16 7.51 3.67
C GLU A 48 4.11 6.63 4.48
N LYS A 49 5.12 6.03 3.82
CA LYS A 49 6.15 5.26 4.52
C LYS A 49 7.01 6.14 5.44
N GLY A 50 7.23 7.40 5.07
CA GLY A 50 7.87 8.39 5.93
C GLY A 50 7.04 8.65 7.18
N GLU A 51 5.73 8.82 7.02
CA GLU A 51 4.80 9.05 8.13
C GLU A 51 4.76 7.85 9.10
N VAL A 52 4.80 6.60 8.59
CA VAL A 52 5.00 5.41 9.45
C VAL A 52 6.28 5.50 10.28
N ALA A 53 7.37 5.98 9.69
CA ALA A 53 8.64 6.11 10.39
C ALA A 53 8.55 7.17 11.48
N ASP A 54 7.98 8.33 11.17
CA ASP A 54 7.82 9.44 12.11
C ASP A 54 6.92 9.05 13.28
N ALA A 55 5.78 8.40 13.00
CA ALA A 55 4.87 7.87 14.01
C ALA A 55 5.58 6.86 14.93
N TYR A 56 6.33 5.91 14.38
CA TYR A 56 7.05 4.91 15.17
C TYR A 56 8.18 5.54 16.01
N LEU A 57 8.94 6.48 15.44
CA LEU A 57 10.02 7.16 16.14
C LEU A 57 9.49 8.02 17.29
N GLY A 58 8.40 8.76 17.09
CA GLY A 58 7.79 9.52 18.19
C GLY A 58 7.13 8.63 19.23
N MET A 59 6.47 7.53 18.84
CA MET A 59 5.91 6.54 19.79
C MET A 59 7.00 5.90 20.65
N THR A 60 8.20 5.67 20.10
CA THR A 60 9.34 5.08 20.83
C THR A 60 10.22 6.12 21.54
N GLY A 61 9.82 7.40 21.53
CA GLY A 61 10.55 8.49 22.18
C GLY A 61 11.91 8.81 21.54
N GLN A 62 12.11 8.40 20.29
CA GLN A 62 13.32 8.72 19.50
C GLN A 62 13.20 10.07 18.77
N ASN A 63 12.03 10.71 18.83
CA ASN A 63 11.78 12.05 18.33
C ASN A 63 11.20 12.92 19.45
N GLU A 64 11.87 14.02 19.78
CA GLU A 64 11.64 14.81 21.00
C GLU A 64 10.38 15.70 20.92
N ASP A 65 9.88 15.98 19.71
CA ASP A 65 8.86 17.00 19.47
C ASP A 65 7.44 16.46 19.19
N ALA A 66 7.23 15.14 19.18
CA ALA A 66 5.93 14.55 18.81
C ALA A 66 5.52 13.36 19.70
N THR A 67 4.32 13.44 20.29
CA THR A 67 3.66 12.33 20.98
C THR A 67 2.78 11.56 20.01
N TYR A 68 3.30 10.45 19.49
CA TYR A 68 2.53 9.46 18.73
C TYR A 68 2.21 8.24 19.59
N ASN A 69 1.16 7.52 19.20
CA ASN A 69 0.73 6.27 19.80
C ASN A 69 0.66 5.14 18.76
N LEU A 70 0.26 3.95 19.18
CA LEU A 70 0.15 2.79 18.31
C LEU A 70 -0.91 2.98 17.22
N ASP A 71 -2.04 3.63 17.52
CA ASP A 71 -3.08 3.91 16.53
C ASP A 71 -2.51 4.74 15.39
N ASP A 72 -1.68 5.74 15.69
CA ASP A 72 -1.01 6.56 14.65
C ASP A 72 -0.15 5.67 13.74
N VAL A 73 0.70 4.80 14.30
CA VAL A 73 1.51 3.86 13.51
C VAL A 73 0.63 2.96 12.64
N THR A 74 -0.49 2.46 13.17
CA THR A 74 -1.40 1.60 12.41
C THR A 74 -2.19 2.35 11.33
N ASP A 75 -2.57 3.62 11.58
CA ASP A 75 -3.23 4.49 10.61
C ASP A 75 -2.28 4.75 9.44
N GLU A 76 -1.01 5.05 9.70
CA GLU A 76 -0.02 5.29 8.64
C GLU A 76 0.33 4.03 7.84
N LEU A 77 0.37 2.86 8.48
CA LEU A 77 0.54 1.59 7.76
C LEU A 77 -0.63 1.33 6.80
N CYS A 78 -1.85 1.69 7.19
CA CYS A 78 -3.02 1.58 6.32
C CYS A 78 -2.95 2.56 5.14
N ASP A 79 -2.36 3.75 5.31
CA ASP A 79 -2.15 4.69 4.20
C ASP A 79 -1.11 4.19 3.20
N VAL A 80 -0.03 3.55 3.66
CA VAL A 80 0.91 2.84 2.77
C VAL A 80 0.18 1.76 1.96
N MET A 81 -0.65 0.94 2.62
CA MET A 81 -1.43 -0.10 1.95
C MET A 81 -2.40 0.51 0.91
N LEU A 82 -3.14 1.54 1.28
CA LEU A 82 -4.11 2.19 0.39
C LEU A 82 -3.42 2.84 -0.81
N SER A 83 -2.31 3.56 -0.59
CA SER A 83 -1.50 4.17 -1.64
C SER A 83 -0.93 3.13 -2.60
N ALA A 84 -0.43 2.00 -2.09
CA ALA A 84 0.02 0.89 -2.92
C ALA A 84 -1.12 0.29 -3.76
N ALA A 85 -2.31 0.11 -3.17
CA ALA A 85 -3.48 -0.41 -3.89
C ALA A 85 -3.99 0.56 -4.98
N VAL A 86 -4.03 1.86 -4.69
CA VAL A 86 -4.39 2.91 -5.67
C VAL A 86 -3.39 2.94 -6.83
N ALA A 87 -2.10 2.87 -6.53
CA ALA A 87 -1.06 2.78 -7.56
C ALA A 87 -1.18 1.47 -8.36
N LEU A 88 -1.46 0.34 -7.70
CA LEU A 88 -1.62 -0.96 -8.35
C LEU A 88 -2.80 -0.95 -9.32
N VAL A 89 -3.99 -0.50 -8.90
CA VAL A 89 -5.15 -0.35 -9.80
C VAL A 89 -4.86 0.64 -10.92
N THR A 90 -4.09 1.69 -10.65
CA THR A 90 -3.65 2.63 -11.70
C THR A 90 -2.80 1.94 -12.78
N VAL A 91 -1.91 1.04 -12.38
CA VAL A 91 -0.97 0.37 -13.30
C VAL A 91 -1.57 -0.87 -13.95
N ALA A 92 -2.27 -1.71 -13.19
CA ALA A 92 -2.77 -3.02 -13.60
C ALA A 92 -4.25 -3.04 -14.00
N GLY A 93 -5.04 -2.03 -13.61
CA GLY A 93 -6.48 -2.01 -13.88
C GLY A 93 -7.18 -3.19 -13.20
N ASP A 94 -8.03 -3.91 -13.94
CA ASP A 94 -8.86 -4.98 -13.41
C ASP A 94 -8.09 -6.20 -12.90
N THR A 95 -6.84 -6.41 -13.35
CA THR A 95 -6.00 -7.54 -12.89
C THR A 95 -5.35 -7.30 -11.53
N ALA A 96 -5.47 -6.09 -10.96
CA ALA A 96 -4.89 -5.75 -9.65
C ALA A 96 -5.32 -6.71 -8.53
N GLU A 97 -6.60 -7.08 -8.53
CA GLU A 97 -7.17 -7.97 -7.52
C GLU A 97 -6.58 -9.39 -7.60
N ASP A 98 -6.47 -9.93 -8.82
CA ASP A 98 -5.89 -11.25 -9.06
C ASP A 98 -4.40 -11.30 -8.72
N LEU A 99 -3.64 -10.26 -9.08
CA LEU A 99 -2.21 -10.18 -8.80
C LEU A 99 -1.92 -10.16 -7.29
N LEU A 100 -2.67 -9.36 -6.53
CA LEU A 100 -2.45 -9.24 -5.08
C LEU A 100 -2.85 -10.53 -4.35
N ALA A 101 -3.86 -11.25 -4.84
CA ALA A 101 -4.28 -12.53 -4.26
C ALA A 101 -3.19 -13.61 -4.33
N VAL A 102 -2.31 -13.58 -5.34
CA VAL A 102 -1.21 -14.55 -5.51
C VAL A 102 -0.07 -14.29 -4.53
N GLN A 103 0.29 -13.02 -4.27
CA GLN A 103 1.46 -12.65 -3.45
C GLN A 103 1.30 -12.99 -1.95
N TRP A 104 0.06 -13.01 -1.46
CA TRP A 104 -0.27 -13.12 -0.04
C TRP A 104 0.14 -14.46 0.60
N GLU A 105 0.10 -15.56 -0.15
CA GLU A 105 0.37 -16.91 0.36
C GLU A 105 1.85 -17.11 0.75
N ASP A 106 2.76 -16.41 0.07
CA ASP A 106 4.21 -16.58 0.25
C ASP A 106 4.76 -15.84 1.47
N ILE A 107 4.17 -14.70 1.84
CA ILE A 107 4.74 -13.78 2.84
C ILE A 107 4.44 -14.19 4.30
N ARG A 108 3.35 -14.94 4.55
CA ARG A 108 3.01 -15.46 5.91
C ARG A 108 4.10 -16.32 6.55
N ARG A 109 5.07 -16.83 5.78
CA ARG A 109 6.10 -17.75 6.27
C ARG A 109 7.32 -17.08 6.92
N ASP A 110 7.53 -15.77 6.77
CA ASP A 110 8.79 -15.10 7.17
C ASP A 110 8.62 -13.82 8.03
N SER A 111 7.61 -13.78 8.90
CA SER A 111 7.29 -12.56 9.67
C SER A 111 7.98 -12.53 11.04
N ARG A 112 9.13 -11.85 11.17
CA ARG A 112 9.72 -11.53 12.50
C ARG A 112 10.04 -10.04 12.62
N GLY A 113 9.22 -9.33 13.41
CA GLY A 113 9.50 -8.00 13.98
C GLY A 113 9.15 -6.79 13.11
N PHE A 114 8.59 -5.74 13.72
CA PHE A 114 8.17 -4.50 13.05
C PHE A 114 9.29 -3.84 12.24
N VAL A 115 10.48 -3.66 12.84
CA VAL A 115 11.63 -3.01 12.17
C VAL A 115 12.02 -3.76 10.89
N ARG A 116 11.97 -5.10 10.89
CA ARG A 116 12.23 -5.90 9.70
C ARG A 116 11.16 -5.66 8.63
N CYS A 117 9.90 -5.61 9.02
CA CYS A 117 8.78 -5.35 8.11
C CYS A 117 8.89 -3.95 7.50
N PHE A 118 9.20 -2.92 8.29
CA PHE A 118 9.43 -1.56 7.81
C PHE A 118 10.56 -1.47 6.78
N LEU A 119 11.66 -2.19 7.00
CA LEU A 119 12.76 -2.27 6.03
C LEU A 119 12.32 -2.94 4.72
N GLU A 120 11.45 -3.95 4.76
CA GLU A 120 10.87 -4.51 3.54
C GLU A 120 9.95 -3.50 2.83
N ILE A 121 9.11 -2.74 3.55
CA ILE A 121 8.32 -1.65 2.94
C ILE A 121 9.25 -0.68 2.18
N THR A 122 10.36 -0.27 2.81
CA THR A 122 11.35 0.63 2.18
C THR A 122 11.96 0.01 0.92
N LYS A 123 12.40 -1.24 1.00
CA LYS A 123 12.95 -1.98 -0.15
C LYS A 123 11.97 -2.09 -1.30
N HIS A 124 10.72 -2.45 -1.02
CA HIS A 124 9.70 -2.66 -2.05
C HIS A 124 9.23 -1.34 -2.67
N THR A 125 9.14 -0.27 -1.87
CA THR A 125 8.84 1.08 -2.37
C THR A 125 9.90 1.54 -3.36
N GLY A 126 11.18 1.39 -3.01
CA GLY A 126 12.29 1.71 -3.92
C GLY A 126 12.29 0.85 -5.19
N ARG A 127 11.93 -0.44 -5.08
CA ARG A 127 11.80 -1.33 -6.24
C ARG A 127 10.63 -0.95 -7.15
N ALA A 128 9.48 -0.54 -6.61
CA ALA A 128 8.34 -0.09 -7.40
C ALA A 128 8.68 1.18 -8.20
N ALA A 129 9.31 2.16 -7.54
CA ALA A 129 9.79 3.38 -8.20
C ALA A 129 10.84 3.05 -9.29
N SER A 130 11.83 2.22 -8.97
CA SER A 130 12.86 1.83 -9.94
C SER A 130 12.28 1.03 -11.11
N ALA A 131 11.31 0.15 -10.87
CA ALA A 131 10.64 -0.61 -11.93
C ALA A 131 9.85 0.33 -12.83
N TYR A 132 9.16 1.33 -12.27
CA TYR A 132 8.42 2.31 -13.08
C TYR A 132 9.35 3.19 -13.93
N ILE A 133 10.46 3.67 -13.35
CA ILE A 133 11.52 4.38 -14.09
C ILE A 133 12.07 3.50 -15.22
N GLY A 134 12.30 2.22 -14.93
CA GLY A 134 12.77 1.24 -15.90
C GLY A 134 11.75 0.92 -17.00
N MET A 135 10.45 0.90 -16.68
CA MET A 135 9.37 0.66 -17.63
C MET A 135 9.15 1.84 -18.57
N THR A 136 9.25 3.06 -18.04
CA THR A 136 9.08 4.29 -18.80
C THR A 136 10.34 4.74 -19.55
N GLY A 137 11.48 4.07 -19.32
CA GLY A 137 12.75 4.38 -19.98
C GLY A 137 13.38 5.71 -19.54
N GLN A 138 12.98 6.25 -18.39
CA GLN A 138 13.43 7.57 -17.91
C GLN A 138 14.92 7.63 -17.57
N ASN A 139 15.59 6.48 -17.38
CA ASN A 139 17.03 6.42 -17.16
C ASN A 139 17.78 6.23 -18.50
N PRO A 140 18.38 7.30 -19.08
CA PRO A 140 18.99 7.23 -20.41
C PRO A 140 20.21 6.28 -20.48
N ARG A 141 20.81 5.93 -19.34
CA ARG A 141 21.95 4.99 -19.27
C ARG A 141 21.53 3.52 -19.36
N LYS A 142 20.25 3.22 -19.15
CA LYS A 142 19.73 1.84 -19.06
C LYS A 142 18.62 1.53 -20.07
N GLY A 143 17.94 2.55 -20.60
CA GLY A 143 16.80 2.36 -21.50
C GLY A 143 15.61 1.70 -20.79
N VAL A 144 14.76 1.01 -21.56
CA VAL A 144 13.61 0.26 -21.03
C VAL A 144 14.08 -1.08 -20.49
N THR A 145 13.81 -1.34 -19.21
CA THR A 145 14.34 -2.51 -18.49
C THR A 145 13.27 -3.32 -17.76
N HIS A 146 12.07 -2.77 -17.61
CA HIS A 146 10.99 -3.40 -16.85
C HIS A 146 9.69 -3.32 -17.63
N THR A 147 8.76 -4.17 -17.24
CA THR A 147 7.41 -4.27 -17.78
C THR A 147 6.38 -3.71 -16.81
N ARG A 148 5.17 -3.47 -17.30
CA ARG A 148 4.02 -3.09 -16.46
C ARG A 148 3.71 -4.15 -15.40
N ALA A 149 3.83 -5.42 -15.75
CA ALA A 149 3.62 -6.54 -14.81
C ALA A 149 4.64 -6.49 -13.67
N GLU A 150 5.91 -6.25 -13.97
CA GLU A 150 6.93 -6.11 -12.92
C GLU A 150 6.70 -4.90 -12.02
N VAL A 151 6.18 -3.78 -12.53
CA VAL A 151 5.76 -2.65 -11.67
C VAL A 151 4.62 -3.08 -10.74
N ALA A 152 3.62 -3.77 -11.28
CA ALA A 152 2.48 -4.26 -10.50
C ALA A 152 2.92 -5.23 -9.40
N ASP A 153 3.81 -6.18 -9.70
CA ASP A 153 4.37 -7.11 -8.71
C ASP A 153 5.08 -6.37 -7.56
N ARG A 154 5.81 -5.29 -7.86
CA ARG A 154 6.45 -4.48 -6.82
C ARG A 154 5.46 -3.69 -5.98
N LEU A 155 4.34 -3.26 -6.54
CA LEU A 155 3.27 -2.61 -5.78
C LEU A 155 2.54 -3.60 -4.87
N CYS A 156 2.33 -4.84 -5.33
CA CYS A 156 1.87 -5.94 -4.49
C CYS A 156 2.82 -6.19 -3.31
N ASP A 157 4.13 -6.26 -3.58
CA ASP A 157 5.13 -6.43 -2.53
C ASP A 157 5.04 -5.34 -1.44
N VAL A 158 4.84 -4.07 -1.82
CA VAL A 158 4.67 -2.96 -0.86
C VAL A 158 3.43 -3.17 -0.01
N PHE A 159 2.28 -3.44 -0.65
CA PHE A 159 1.02 -3.64 0.06
C PHE A 159 1.15 -4.74 1.10
N VAL A 160 1.71 -5.89 0.71
CA VAL A 160 1.82 -7.03 1.62
C VAL A 160 2.84 -6.77 2.73
N ALA A 161 3.96 -6.11 2.44
CA ALA A 161 4.92 -5.73 3.49
C ALA A 161 4.29 -4.82 4.55
N ALA A 162 3.47 -3.85 4.13
CA ALA A 162 2.73 -2.98 5.05
C ALA A 162 1.64 -3.72 5.83
N ALA A 163 0.90 -4.63 5.18
CA ALA A 163 -0.09 -5.47 5.84
C ALA A 163 0.52 -6.39 6.91
N VAL A 164 1.70 -6.94 6.65
CA VAL A 164 2.44 -7.77 7.62
C VAL A 164 2.97 -6.92 8.76
N ALA A 165 3.49 -5.72 8.47
CA ALA A 165 3.88 -4.78 9.51
C ALA A 165 2.69 -4.45 10.41
N LEU A 166 1.52 -4.15 9.84
CA LEU A 166 0.28 -3.87 10.57
C LEU A 166 -0.10 -5.05 11.46
N ALA A 167 -0.18 -6.26 10.90
CA ALA A 167 -0.49 -7.47 11.65
C ALA A 167 0.54 -7.79 12.76
N SER A 168 1.77 -7.28 12.66
CA SER A 168 2.81 -7.50 13.66
C SER A 168 2.76 -6.56 14.86
N VAL A 169 2.05 -5.43 14.75
CA VAL A 169 1.98 -4.41 15.82
C VAL A 169 0.57 -4.09 16.27
N ALA A 170 -0.45 -4.33 15.44
CA ALA A 170 -1.83 -4.03 15.76
C ALA A 170 -2.31 -4.81 17.00
N ASP A 171 -2.99 -4.09 17.89
CA ASP A 171 -3.70 -4.63 19.05
C ASP A 171 -5.15 -5.04 18.71
N ARG A 172 -5.69 -4.51 17.60
CA ARG A 172 -7.00 -4.84 17.03
C ARG A 172 -6.86 -5.73 15.79
N ASP A 173 -7.98 -6.25 15.30
CA ASP A 173 -8.04 -6.96 14.01
C ASP A 173 -7.55 -6.03 12.86
N PRO A 174 -6.42 -6.35 12.19
CA PRO A 174 -5.88 -5.54 11.09
C PRO A 174 -6.88 -5.29 9.96
N GLU A 175 -7.78 -6.24 9.72
CA GLU A 175 -8.79 -6.09 8.69
C GLU A 175 -9.81 -4.99 9.03
N ALA A 176 -10.18 -4.89 10.31
CA ALA A 176 -11.05 -3.82 10.80
C ALA A 176 -10.36 -2.45 10.73
N ILE A 177 -9.08 -2.36 11.13
CA ILE A 177 -8.31 -1.11 11.06
C ILE A 177 -8.25 -0.59 9.61
N LEU A 178 -7.92 -1.47 8.66
CA LEU A 178 -7.87 -1.11 7.25
C LEU A 178 -9.24 -0.68 6.73
N ASN A 179 -10.31 -1.36 7.15
CA ASN A 179 -11.66 -1.03 6.76
C ASN A 179 -12.07 0.38 7.23
N ASP A 180 -11.72 0.74 8.47
CA ASP A 180 -11.97 2.06 9.05
C ASP A 180 -11.23 3.15 8.24
N LYS A 181 -9.96 2.90 7.89
CA LYS A 181 -9.17 3.83 7.05
C LYS A 181 -9.80 4.00 5.67
N ILE A 182 -10.14 2.92 4.98
CA ILE A 182 -10.77 2.99 3.65
C ILE A 182 -12.08 3.78 3.70
N ALA A 183 -12.91 3.56 4.72
CA ALA A 183 -14.15 4.30 4.91
C ALA A 183 -13.91 5.80 5.16
N LYS A 184 -12.94 6.14 6.02
CA LYS A 184 -12.51 7.53 6.31
C LYS A 184 -12.07 8.25 5.03
N VAL A 185 -11.23 7.63 4.21
CA VAL A 185 -10.74 8.22 2.96
C VAL A 185 -11.86 8.32 1.91
N ALA A 186 -12.72 7.31 1.81
CA ALA A 186 -13.88 7.35 0.92
C ALA A 186 -14.86 8.49 1.27
N GLY A 187 -15.10 8.73 2.57
CA GLY A 187 -15.92 9.85 3.03
C GLY A 187 -15.32 11.21 2.66
N ARG A 188 -13.98 11.36 2.78
CA ARG A 188 -13.27 12.57 2.34
C ARG A 188 -13.41 12.79 0.84
N ALA A 189 -13.20 11.74 0.03
CA ALA A 189 -13.33 11.82 -1.42
C ALA A 189 -14.73 12.25 -1.86
N GLN A 190 -15.78 11.73 -1.20
CA GLN A 190 -17.16 12.10 -1.46
C GLN A 190 -17.45 13.57 -1.10
N ALA A 191 -16.96 14.04 0.05
CA ALA A 191 -17.19 15.41 0.53
C ALA A 191 -16.56 16.48 -0.38
N VAL A 192 -15.44 16.18 -1.03
CA VAL A 192 -14.77 17.10 -1.97
C VAL A 192 -15.48 17.14 -3.34
N THR A 193 -16.26 16.12 -3.68
CA THR A 193 -16.98 16.02 -4.96
C THR A 193 -18.43 16.48 -4.91
N ALA A 194 -18.97 16.78 -3.73
CA ALA A 194 -20.33 17.28 -3.51
C ALA A 194 -20.38 18.81 -3.59
#